data_AF-A0A962V4P2-F1
#
_entry.id   AF-A0A962V4P2-F1
#
_cell.length_a   1.000
_cell.length_b   1.000
_cell.length_c   1.000
_cell.angle_alpha   90.00
_cell.angle_beta   90.00
_cell.angle_gamma   90.00
#
_symmetry.space_group_name_H-M   'P 1'
#
loop_
_entity.id
_entity.type
_entity.pdbx_description
1 polymer ?
#
loop_
_entity_poly.entity_id
_entity_poly.type
_entity_poly.pdbx_seq_one_letter_code
_entity_poly.pdbx_strand_id
1 'polypeptide(L)'
;MLKVNIPLFAAIAMTMTAFAPASSLAAESMARSNQFWWPDQLSLQPLRAHSPESNPYGNNFNYAEAFNSVDLKELKSDIEDVLKTSQDWWPADWGHYGGLMIRMAWHSAGTYRVHDGRGGADGGQQRFEPLNSWPDNVSLDKARRLLWPIKQKYGRNVSWADLMILAGNVSLESMGFETLGFAGGRVDDWESDRVYWGAETEMLGNDERYKDGELEKPLAAVQMGLIYVNPEGPNGNNDPLSAAQDMRESFGRMAMNDEEIVALVAGGHTLGKAHGARPADCLEAEPAAAAIEEQGFGWKNKCGKGNAEDTM
;
A
#
# COMPACT_ATOMS: atom_id res chain seq x y z
N MET A 1 45.78 28.67 -72.57
CA MET A 1 44.56 28.50 -73.39
C MET A 1 44.14 27.05 -73.18
N LEU A 2 43.17 26.72 -72.34
CA LEU A 2 41.74 26.97 -72.46
C LEU A 2 41.12 27.17 -71.06
N LYS A 3 40.30 28.22 -70.92
CA LYS A 3 39.36 28.40 -69.81
C LYS A 3 38.09 27.62 -70.15
N VAL A 4 37.60 26.80 -69.23
CA VAL A 4 36.20 26.35 -69.23
C VAL A 4 35.64 26.64 -67.85
N ASN A 5 34.71 27.60 -67.81
CA ASN A 5 33.91 27.95 -66.64
C ASN A 5 32.89 26.84 -66.39
N ILE A 6 32.92 26.24 -65.21
CA ILE A 6 31.83 25.37 -64.74
C ILE A 6 30.89 26.26 -63.90
N PRO A 7 29.58 26.31 -64.22
CA PRO A 7 28.64 27.16 -63.53
C PRO A 7 28.31 26.60 -62.15
N LEU A 8 28.21 27.54 -61.22
CA LEU A 8 27.66 27.43 -59.88
C LEU A 8 26.21 26.92 -59.96
N PHE A 9 25.97 25.66 -59.60
CA PHE A 9 24.63 25.19 -59.25
C PHE A 9 24.67 24.38 -57.95
N ALA A 10 24.02 24.99 -56.95
CA ALA A 10 23.67 24.53 -55.63
C ALA A 10 23.38 23.03 -55.48
N ALA A 11 23.96 22.44 -54.43
CA ALA A 11 23.33 21.37 -53.67
C ALA A 11 23.90 21.38 -52.23
N ILE A 12 23.42 22.31 -51.41
CA ILE A 12 23.51 22.20 -49.95
C ILE A 12 22.54 21.08 -49.56
N ALA A 13 23.05 19.88 -49.35
CA ALA A 13 22.30 18.82 -48.68
C ALA A 13 22.29 19.13 -47.17
N MET A 14 21.46 20.10 -46.79
CA MET A 14 20.99 20.22 -45.40
C MET A 14 20.16 18.97 -45.14
N THR A 15 20.69 18.04 -44.35
CA THR A 15 19.89 17.03 -43.68
C THR A 15 18.90 17.75 -42.78
N MET A 16 17.71 18.03 -43.32
CA MET A 16 16.53 18.26 -42.50
C MET A 16 16.22 16.94 -41.80
N THR A 17 16.80 16.74 -40.61
CA THR A 17 16.07 16.02 -39.58
C THR A 17 14.77 16.77 -39.42
N ALA A 18 13.69 16.18 -39.92
CA ALA A 18 12.36 16.61 -39.58
C ALA A 18 12.31 16.63 -38.04
N PHE A 19 12.31 17.82 -37.47
CA PHE A 19 11.67 18.02 -36.18
C PHE A 19 10.24 17.58 -36.41
N ALA A 20 9.95 16.31 -36.14
CA ALA A 20 8.62 15.93 -35.75
C ALA A 20 8.32 16.86 -34.56
N PRO A 21 7.30 17.73 -34.63
CA PRO A 21 6.85 18.35 -33.39
C PRO A 21 6.57 17.17 -32.47
N ALA A 22 7.16 17.19 -31.28
CA ALA A 22 6.66 16.41 -30.17
C ALA A 22 5.22 16.87 -29.99
N SER A 23 4.32 16.21 -30.70
CA SER A 23 2.90 16.35 -30.52
C SER A 23 2.70 15.90 -29.09
N SER A 24 2.13 16.78 -28.28
CA SER A 24 1.61 16.51 -26.94
C SER A 24 0.41 15.54 -27.02
N LEU A 25 0.59 14.44 -27.75
CA LEU A 25 -0.31 13.30 -27.82
C LEU A 25 0.00 12.39 -26.63
N ALA A 26 -0.43 12.80 -25.44
CA ALA A 26 -0.76 11.90 -24.33
C ALA A 26 -1.53 12.62 -23.20
N ALA A 27 -2.42 13.54 -23.56
CA ALA A 27 -3.69 13.69 -22.86
C ALA A 27 -4.79 13.38 -23.87
N GLU A 28 -4.64 12.27 -24.61
CA GLU A 28 -5.77 11.68 -25.30
C GLU A 28 -6.82 11.36 -24.24
N SER A 29 -8.04 11.83 -24.48
CA SER A 29 -9.22 11.52 -23.69
C SER A 29 -9.21 10.04 -23.28
N MET A 30 -8.89 9.76 -22.01
CA MET A 30 -8.92 8.39 -21.51
C MET A 30 -10.25 7.74 -21.88
N ALA A 31 -10.19 6.54 -22.46
CA ALA A 31 -11.39 5.78 -22.79
C ALA A 31 -12.27 5.67 -21.53
N ARG A 32 -13.48 6.24 -21.60
CA ARG A 32 -14.43 6.17 -20.51
C ARG A 32 -15.00 4.75 -20.43
N SER A 33 -15.08 4.19 -19.23
CA SER A 33 -15.75 2.90 -19.03
C SER A 33 -17.25 3.02 -19.37
N ASN A 34 -17.92 1.91 -19.66
CA ASN A 34 -19.37 1.94 -19.88
C ASN A 34 -20.12 2.48 -18.64
N GLN A 35 -19.62 2.21 -17.43
CA GLN A 35 -20.18 2.71 -16.19
C GLN A 35 -20.17 4.24 -16.10
N PHE A 36 -19.22 4.93 -16.74
CA PHE A 36 -19.21 6.39 -16.78
C PHE A 36 -20.43 6.95 -17.54
N TRP A 37 -20.84 6.28 -18.62
CA TRP A 37 -22.00 6.69 -19.42
C TRP A 37 -23.33 6.18 -18.85
N TRP A 38 -23.31 5.01 -18.22
CA TRP A 38 -24.47 4.38 -17.59
C TRP A 38 -24.13 4.00 -16.15
N PRO A 39 -24.22 4.95 -15.19
CA PRO A 39 -23.82 4.72 -13.79
C PRO A 39 -24.59 3.59 -13.10
N ASP A 40 -25.83 3.33 -13.52
CA ASP A 40 -26.68 2.28 -12.95
C ASP A 40 -26.55 0.93 -13.68
N GLN A 41 -25.66 0.82 -14.68
CA GLN A 41 -25.45 -0.44 -15.40
C GLN A 41 -24.87 -1.52 -14.48
N LEU A 42 -25.44 -2.72 -14.48
CA LEU A 42 -24.85 -3.84 -13.74
C LEU A 42 -23.45 -4.17 -14.28
N SER A 43 -22.44 -4.09 -13.42
CA SER A 43 -21.07 -4.46 -13.77
C SER A 43 -20.83 -5.96 -13.62
N LEU A 44 -20.35 -6.61 -14.69
CA LEU A 44 -19.91 -8.01 -14.67
C LEU A 44 -18.41 -8.16 -14.42
N GLN A 45 -17.68 -7.06 -14.21
CA GLN A 45 -16.23 -7.08 -13.96
C GLN A 45 -15.82 -7.94 -12.76
N PRO A 46 -16.55 -7.94 -11.62
CA PRO A 46 -16.17 -8.78 -10.48
C PRO A 46 -16.13 -10.29 -10.79
N LEU A 47 -16.86 -10.75 -11.80
CA LEU A 47 -16.88 -12.17 -12.21
C LEU A 47 -15.68 -12.57 -13.07
N ARG A 48 -14.81 -11.62 -13.41
CA ARG A 48 -13.61 -11.80 -14.24
C ARG A 48 -12.34 -11.31 -13.53
N ALA A 49 -12.46 -10.93 -12.26
CA ALA A 49 -11.32 -10.54 -11.45
C ALA A 49 -10.38 -11.73 -11.26
N HIS A 50 -9.09 -11.44 -11.13
CA HIS A 50 -8.00 -12.39 -10.94
C HIS A 50 -7.96 -13.48 -12.01
N SER A 51 -8.21 -13.08 -13.25
CA SER A 51 -8.17 -13.99 -14.40
C SER A 51 -6.80 -14.65 -14.52
N PRO A 52 -6.69 -15.94 -14.89
CA PRO A 52 -5.40 -16.61 -15.04
C PRO A 52 -4.40 -15.91 -15.96
N GLU A 53 -4.90 -15.12 -16.93
CA GLU A 53 -4.08 -14.33 -17.86
C GLU A 53 -3.32 -13.18 -17.18
N SER A 54 -3.76 -12.68 -16.02
CA SER A 54 -3.03 -11.66 -15.24
C SER A 54 -1.93 -12.28 -14.36
N ASN A 55 -1.95 -13.60 -14.15
CA ASN A 55 -0.99 -14.30 -13.32
C ASN A 55 0.24 -14.78 -14.12
N PRO A 56 1.46 -14.23 -13.86
CA PRO A 56 2.66 -14.57 -14.61
C PRO A 56 3.23 -15.96 -14.27
N TYR A 57 2.75 -16.62 -13.21
CA TYR A 57 3.24 -17.95 -12.82
C TYR A 57 2.53 -19.09 -13.55
N GLY A 58 1.39 -18.80 -14.19
CA GLY A 58 0.62 -19.76 -14.97
C GLY A 58 -0.05 -20.85 -14.13
N ASN A 59 -0.93 -21.61 -14.77
CA ASN A 59 -1.86 -22.55 -14.12
C ASN A 59 -1.20 -23.74 -13.39
N ASN A 60 0.08 -24.02 -13.67
CA ASN A 60 0.79 -25.16 -13.11
C ASN A 60 1.59 -24.81 -11.84
N PHE A 61 1.62 -23.54 -11.44
CA PHE A 61 2.33 -23.13 -10.23
C PHE A 61 1.51 -23.44 -8.98
N ASN A 62 2.09 -24.21 -8.05
CA ASN A 62 1.50 -24.51 -6.75
C ASN A 62 2.27 -23.76 -5.65
N TYR A 63 1.65 -22.70 -5.10
CA TYR A 63 2.29 -21.90 -4.07
C TYR A 63 2.51 -22.68 -2.77
N ALA A 64 1.60 -23.58 -2.37
CA ALA A 64 1.76 -24.35 -1.15
C ALA A 64 3.00 -25.27 -1.22
N GLU A 65 3.23 -25.93 -2.35
CA GLU A 65 4.46 -26.70 -2.59
C GLU A 65 5.71 -25.81 -2.60
N ALA A 66 5.63 -24.65 -3.26
CA ALA A 66 6.74 -23.71 -3.32
C ALA A 66 7.11 -23.17 -1.93
N PHE A 67 6.13 -22.78 -1.12
CA PHE A 67 6.34 -22.28 0.24
C PHE A 67 6.86 -23.36 1.18
N ASN A 68 6.36 -24.60 1.08
CA ASN A 68 6.88 -25.73 1.85
C ASN A 68 8.34 -26.08 1.56
N SER A 69 8.90 -25.61 0.44
CA SER A 69 10.32 -25.79 0.10
C SER A 69 11.24 -24.73 0.73
N VAL A 70 10.68 -23.69 1.37
CA VAL A 70 11.43 -22.59 1.98
C VAL A 70 11.99 -23.00 3.33
N ASP A 71 13.26 -22.71 3.57
CA ASP A 71 13.82 -22.75 4.93
C ASP A 71 13.27 -21.54 5.71
N LEU A 72 12.24 -21.80 6.53
CA LEU A 72 11.57 -20.75 7.30
C LEU A 72 12.51 -20.12 8.34
N LYS A 73 13.52 -20.86 8.84
CA LYS A 73 14.49 -20.32 9.80
C LYS A 73 15.42 -19.33 9.09
N GLU A 74 15.90 -19.68 7.90
CA GLU A 74 16.72 -18.77 7.08
C GLU A 74 15.91 -17.52 6.69
N LEU A 75 14.66 -17.69 6.24
CA LEU A 75 13.80 -16.57 5.88
C LEU A 75 13.60 -15.61 7.05
N LYS A 76 13.31 -16.13 8.26
CA LYS A 76 13.16 -15.28 9.45
C LYS A 76 14.47 -14.57 9.82
N SER A 77 15.62 -15.23 9.65
CA SER A 77 16.93 -14.61 9.87
C SER A 77 17.19 -13.46 8.88
N ASP A 78 16.90 -13.65 7.59
CA ASP A 78 17.07 -12.58 6.59
C ASP A 78 16.15 -11.38 6.87
N ILE A 79 14.91 -11.65 7.34
CA ILE A 79 13.99 -10.60 7.78
C ILE A 79 14.60 -9.84 8.96
N GLU A 80 15.08 -10.54 9.98
CA GLU A 80 15.70 -9.91 11.15
C GLU A 80 16.93 -9.06 10.78
N ASP A 81 17.73 -9.50 9.80
CA ASP A 81 18.85 -8.71 9.27
C ASP A 81 18.37 -7.40 8.62
N VAL A 82 17.31 -7.45 7.82
CA VAL A 82 16.69 -6.23 7.26
C VAL A 82 16.18 -5.32 8.38
N LEU A 83 15.54 -5.88 9.42
CA LEU A 83 15.04 -5.08 10.54
C LEU A 83 16.14 -4.27 11.23
N LYS A 84 17.37 -4.79 11.26
CA LYS A 84 18.53 -4.17 11.94
C LYS A 84 19.45 -3.40 10.99
N THR A 85 19.18 -3.40 9.68
CA THR A 85 20.04 -2.76 8.68
C THR A 85 19.37 -1.51 8.12
N SER A 86 19.57 -0.39 8.82
CA SER A 86 19.05 0.92 8.41
C SER A 86 19.52 1.30 7.00
N GLN A 87 18.62 1.88 6.22
CA GLN A 87 18.86 2.40 4.89
C GLN A 87 18.84 3.93 4.91
N ASP A 88 19.79 4.58 4.22
CA ASP A 88 19.91 6.04 4.20
C ASP A 88 18.67 6.75 3.63
N TRP A 89 17.98 6.11 2.69
CA TRP A 89 16.78 6.67 2.07
C TRP A 89 15.54 6.61 2.98
N TRP A 90 15.54 5.75 3.99
CA TRP A 90 14.50 5.68 5.02
C TRP A 90 15.07 5.17 6.34
N PRO A 91 15.75 6.00 7.14
CA PRO A 91 16.49 5.53 8.30
C PRO A 91 15.59 4.89 9.36
N ALA A 92 16.07 3.82 10.00
CA ALA A 92 15.33 3.10 11.02
C ALA A 92 15.27 3.89 12.33
N ASP A 93 14.07 4.06 12.90
CA ASP A 93 13.92 4.59 14.25
C ASP A 93 14.66 3.69 15.24
N TRP A 94 15.51 4.29 16.07
CA TRP A 94 16.36 3.59 17.05
C TRP A 94 17.21 2.45 16.45
N GLY A 95 17.49 2.49 15.14
CA GLY A 95 18.24 1.45 14.45
C GLY A 95 17.47 0.14 14.25
N HIS A 96 16.14 0.13 14.38
CA HIS A 96 15.32 -1.07 14.21
C HIS A 96 13.98 -0.79 13.51
N TYR A 97 13.69 -1.44 12.38
CA TYR A 97 12.43 -1.25 11.63
C TYR A 97 11.22 -1.98 12.23
N GLY A 98 11.38 -2.65 13.37
CA GLY A 98 10.35 -3.52 13.95
C GLY A 98 8.98 -2.85 14.15
N GLY A 99 8.94 -1.63 14.71
CA GLY A 99 7.68 -0.90 14.87
C GLY A 99 6.98 -0.61 13.53
N LEU A 100 7.74 -0.27 12.50
CA LEU A 100 7.22 -0.01 11.15
C LEU A 100 6.65 -1.29 10.52
N MET A 101 7.32 -2.44 10.69
CA MET A 101 6.86 -3.71 10.12
C MET A 101 5.66 -4.30 10.87
N ILE A 102 5.58 -4.09 12.19
CA ILE A 102 4.38 -4.41 12.97
C ILE A 102 3.19 -3.60 12.47
N ARG A 103 3.36 -2.28 12.29
CA ARG A 103 2.31 -1.43 11.69
C ARG A 103 1.94 -1.90 10.29
N MET A 104 2.91 -2.23 9.43
CA MET A 104 2.64 -2.71 8.07
C MET A 104 1.79 -3.98 8.08
N ALA A 105 2.16 -4.97 8.90
CA ALA A 105 1.43 -6.23 9.03
C ALA A 105 0.03 -6.01 9.60
N TRP A 106 -0.08 -5.16 10.63
CA TRP A 106 -1.35 -4.75 11.23
C TRP A 106 -2.28 -4.11 10.19
N HIS A 107 -1.81 -3.12 9.43
CA HIS A 107 -2.60 -2.45 8.38
C HIS A 107 -2.93 -3.38 7.22
N SER A 108 -2.09 -4.38 6.94
CA SER A 108 -2.38 -5.36 5.91
C SER A 108 -3.55 -6.24 6.31
N ALA A 109 -3.57 -6.73 7.55
CA ALA A 109 -4.67 -7.56 8.06
C ALA A 109 -5.91 -6.75 8.45
N GLY A 110 -5.73 -5.50 8.87
CA GLY A 110 -6.77 -4.66 9.47
C GLY A 110 -7.79 -4.07 8.50
N THR A 111 -7.75 -4.41 7.21
CA THR A 111 -8.84 -4.04 6.29
C THR A 111 -9.99 -5.05 6.29
N TYR A 112 -9.82 -6.18 6.97
CA TYR A 112 -10.79 -7.27 7.06
C TYR A 112 -12.11 -6.82 7.70
N ARG A 113 -13.25 -7.35 7.23
CA ARG A 113 -14.54 -7.13 7.90
C ARG A 113 -15.46 -8.34 7.84
N VAL A 114 -16.15 -8.61 8.94
CA VAL A 114 -16.97 -9.82 9.13
C VAL A 114 -18.22 -9.87 8.27
N HIS A 115 -18.71 -8.71 7.80
CA HIS A 115 -20.00 -8.63 7.11
C HIS A 115 -19.99 -9.29 5.73
N ASP A 116 -18.88 -9.19 5.00
CA ASP A 116 -18.73 -9.78 3.68
C ASP A 116 -17.43 -10.58 3.52
N GLY A 117 -16.60 -10.66 4.57
CA GLY A 117 -15.33 -11.39 4.58
C GLY A 117 -14.24 -10.78 3.69
N ARG A 118 -14.45 -9.57 3.15
CA ARG A 118 -13.48 -8.88 2.29
C ARG A 118 -12.43 -8.15 3.12
N GLY A 119 -11.36 -7.76 2.42
CA GLY A 119 -10.18 -7.16 3.03
C GLY A 119 -9.31 -8.23 3.70
N GLY A 120 -8.39 -7.77 4.56
CA GLY A 120 -7.40 -8.61 5.18
C GLY A 120 -6.12 -8.73 4.38
N ALA A 121 -5.25 -9.64 4.83
CA ALA A 121 -3.88 -9.76 4.32
C ALA A 121 -3.72 -10.74 3.15
N ASP A 122 -4.78 -11.46 2.78
CA ASP A 122 -4.73 -12.37 1.63
C ASP A 122 -4.55 -11.58 0.31
N GLY A 123 -3.94 -12.20 -0.70
CA GLY A 123 -3.61 -11.51 -1.96
C GLY A 123 -2.48 -10.47 -1.88
N GLY A 124 -2.13 -10.01 -0.67
CA GLY A 124 -1.17 -8.93 -0.48
C GLY A 124 -1.67 -7.60 -1.02
N GLN A 125 -2.99 -7.36 -0.93
CA GLN A 125 -3.70 -6.23 -1.54
C GLN A 125 -3.20 -4.85 -1.09
N GLN A 126 -2.51 -4.72 0.06
CA GLN A 126 -1.85 -3.47 0.48
C GLN A 126 -0.82 -2.93 -0.53
N ARG A 127 -0.37 -3.76 -1.49
CA ARG A 127 0.53 -3.36 -2.59
C ARG A 127 -0.18 -2.63 -3.73
N PHE A 128 -1.51 -2.71 -3.79
CA PHE A 128 -2.30 -2.19 -4.89
C PHE A 128 -3.27 -1.10 -4.43
N GLU A 129 -3.81 -0.37 -5.41
CA GLU A 129 -4.83 0.64 -5.18
C GLU A 129 -6.16 0.01 -4.73
N PRO A 130 -6.94 0.67 -3.86
CA PRO A 130 -6.64 1.97 -3.25
C PRO A 130 -5.75 1.88 -2.00
N LEU A 131 -5.48 0.67 -1.49
CA LEU A 131 -4.88 0.47 -0.16
C LEU A 131 -3.44 1.00 -0.07
N ASN A 132 -2.62 0.84 -1.11
CA ASN A 132 -1.25 1.37 -1.14
C ASN A 132 -1.19 2.91 -1.03
N SER A 133 -2.30 3.62 -1.25
CA SER A 133 -2.40 5.09 -1.27
C SER A 133 -3.38 5.65 -0.24
N TRP A 134 -3.93 4.82 0.64
CA TRP A 134 -4.75 5.28 1.76
C TRP A 134 -3.96 6.19 2.70
N PRO A 135 -4.59 7.27 3.25
CA PRO A 135 -3.95 8.15 4.23
C PRO A 135 -3.41 7.40 5.45
N ASP A 136 -4.10 6.36 5.91
CA ASP A 136 -3.64 5.58 7.07
C ASP A 136 -2.49 4.63 6.73
N ASN A 137 -2.16 4.47 5.44
CA ASN A 137 -1.04 3.65 4.96
C ASN A 137 0.19 4.47 4.57
N VAL A 138 0.24 5.76 4.95
CA VAL A 138 1.42 6.62 4.78
C VAL A 138 2.68 5.91 5.27
N SER A 139 3.75 6.00 4.46
CA SER A 139 5.07 5.41 4.68
C SER A 139 5.14 3.87 4.63
N LEU A 140 4.03 3.16 4.45
CA LEU A 140 4.05 1.70 4.27
C LEU A 140 4.55 1.28 2.87
N ASP A 141 4.56 2.22 1.91
CA ASP A 141 5.29 2.07 0.65
C ASP A 141 6.80 1.88 0.88
N LYS A 142 7.40 2.61 1.83
CA LYS A 142 8.80 2.41 2.26
C LYS A 142 8.97 1.09 3.01
N ALA A 143 8.06 0.75 3.91
CA ALA A 143 8.09 -0.51 4.65
C ALA A 143 8.14 -1.73 3.71
N ARG A 144 7.24 -1.79 2.71
CA ARG A 144 7.24 -2.86 1.71
C ARG A 144 8.50 -2.86 0.86
N ARG A 145 9.03 -1.68 0.49
CA ARG A 145 10.27 -1.61 -0.30
C ARG A 145 11.49 -2.14 0.46
N LEU A 146 11.58 -1.94 1.78
CA LEU A 146 12.65 -2.50 2.60
C LEU A 146 12.72 -4.04 2.53
N LEU A 147 11.58 -4.70 2.29
CA LEU A 147 11.49 -6.16 2.16
C LEU A 147 11.76 -6.68 0.73
N TRP A 148 11.95 -5.80 -0.26
CA TRP A 148 12.23 -6.19 -1.64
C TRP A 148 13.45 -7.12 -1.79
N PRO A 149 14.61 -6.88 -1.13
CA PRO A 149 15.76 -7.78 -1.24
C PRO A 149 15.43 -9.22 -0.82
N ILE A 150 14.58 -9.39 0.20
CA ILE A 150 14.10 -10.71 0.66
C ILE A 150 13.17 -11.30 -0.39
N LYS A 151 12.17 -10.54 -0.86
CA LYS A 151 11.28 -11.00 -1.93
C LYS A 151 12.06 -11.43 -3.18
N GLN A 152 13.13 -10.70 -3.52
CA GLN A 152 14.00 -11.02 -4.64
C GLN A 152 14.79 -12.32 -4.40
N LYS A 153 15.33 -12.53 -3.20
CA LYS A 153 16.06 -13.76 -2.82
C LYS A 153 15.18 -15.01 -2.89
N TYR A 154 13.97 -14.95 -2.35
CA TYR A 154 13.05 -16.10 -2.27
C TYR A 154 12.12 -16.24 -3.47
N GLY A 155 12.03 -15.20 -4.31
CA GLY A 155 11.27 -15.22 -5.55
C GLY A 155 9.82 -15.64 -5.35
N ARG A 156 9.33 -16.54 -6.20
CA ARG A 156 7.93 -17.04 -6.15
C ARG A 156 7.63 -17.97 -4.98
N ASN A 157 8.64 -18.45 -4.26
CA ASN A 157 8.43 -19.38 -3.15
C ASN A 157 7.92 -18.71 -1.88
N VAL A 158 8.01 -17.38 -1.81
CA VAL A 158 7.45 -16.56 -0.73
C VAL A 158 6.62 -15.45 -1.37
N SER A 159 5.32 -15.44 -1.12
CA SER A 159 4.42 -14.38 -1.56
C SER A 159 4.67 -13.09 -0.77
N TRP A 160 4.32 -11.95 -1.33
CA TRP A 160 4.27 -10.70 -0.57
C TRP A 160 3.23 -10.77 0.55
N ALA A 161 2.10 -11.41 0.31
CA ALA A 161 1.05 -11.61 1.31
C ALA A 161 1.59 -12.27 2.59
N ASP A 162 2.35 -13.35 2.45
CA ASP A 162 3.00 -14.00 3.61
C ASP A 162 4.18 -13.20 4.15
N LEU A 163 5.01 -12.62 3.27
CA LEU A 163 6.20 -11.88 3.70
C LEU A 163 5.86 -10.66 4.57
N MET A 164 4.81 -9.91 4.23
CA MET A 164 4.41 -8.72 5.00
C MET A 164 3.95 -9.10 6.42
N ILE A 165 3.19 -10.18 6.56
CA ILE A 165 2.73 -10.67 7.87
C ILE A 165 3.87 -11.30 8.66
N LEU A 166 4.71 -12.11 8.01
CA LEU A 166 5.87 -12.72 8.64
C LEU A 166 6.85 -11.66 9.16
N ALA A 167 7.05 -10.56 8.43
CA ALA A 167 7.88 -9.44 8.88
C ALA A 167 7.36 -8.81 10.18
N GLY A 168 6.04 -8.71 10.37
CA GLY A 168 5.43 -8.30 11.62
C GLY A 168 5.72 -9.28 12.76
N ASN A 169 5.55 -10.59 12.52
CA ASN A 169 5.85 -11.62 13.52
C ASN A 169 7.34 -11.63 13.92
N VAL A 170 8.26 -11.61 12.95
CA VAL A 170 9.71 -11.58 13.21
C VAL A 170 10.08 -10.31 13.99
N SER A 171 9.42 -9.19 13.73
CA SER A 171 9.64 -7.96 14.50
C SER A 171 9.26 -8.10 15.97
N LEU A 172 8.12 -8.73 16.28
CA LEU A 172 7.73 -9.01 17.66
C LEU A 172 8.76 -9.92 18.35
N GLU A 173 9.16 -10.99 17.67
CA GLU A 173 10.14 -11.96 18.19
C GLU A 173 11.53 -11.34 18.42
N SER A 174 12.03 -10.55 17.46
CA SER A 174 13.34 -9.90 17.56
C SER A 174 13.39 -8.85 18.69
N MET A 175 12.24 -8.34 19.11
CA MET A 175 12.08 -7.39 20.21
C MET A 175 11.62 -8.05 21.52
N GLY A 176 11.69 -9.39 21.60
CA GLY A 176 11.54 -10.14 22.84
C GLY A 176 10.12 -10.63 23.16
N PHE A 177 9.19 -10.57 22.20
CA PHE A 177 7.83 -11.11 22.35
C PHE A 177 7.69 -12.47 21.67
N GLU A 178 7.25 -13.49 22.40
CA GLU A 178 6.98 -14.82 21.82
C GLU A 178 5.62 -14.82 21.11
N THR A 179 5.63 -15.04 19.78
CA THR A 179 4.39 -15.13 19.00
C THR A 179 3.72 -16.50 19.20
N LEU A 180 2.39 -16.54 19.09
CA LEU A 180 1.63 -17.80 19.19
C LEU A 180 1.99 -18.78 18.05
N GLY A 181 2.36 -18.26 16.90
CA GLY A 181 2.73 -19.04 15.72
C GLY A 181 2.56 -18.25 14.43
N PHE A 182 2.93 -18.87 13.31
CA PHE A 182 2.75 -18.34 11.97
C PHE A 182 2.35 -19.45 11.00
N ALA A 183 1.43 -19.15 10.09
CA ALA A 183 1.08 -20.00 8.97
C ALA A 183 1.24 -19.20 7.67
N GLY A 184 1.99 -19.77 6.73
CA GLY A 184 2.03 -19.30 5.34
C GLY A 184 0.97 -19.98 4.49
N GLY A 185 0.92 -19.62 3.22
CA GLY A 185 -0.03 -20.15 2.24
C GLY A 185 -0.89 -19.09 1.55
N ARG A 186 -0.74 -17.81 1.91
CA ARG A 186 -1.42 -16.71 1.21
C ARG A 186 -0.83 -16.54 -0.18
N VAL A 187 -1.65 -16.61 -1.21
CA VAL A 187 -1.20 -16.44 -2.60
C VAL A 187 -1.17 -14.96 -2.93
N ASP A 188 -0.20 -14.51 -3.72
CA ASP A 188 -0.19 -13.14 -4.22
C ASP A 188 -1.22 -12.96 -5.35
N ASP A 189 -1.97 -11.88 -5.26
CA ASP A 189 -2.75 -11.36 -6.38
C ASP A 189 -1.90 -10.47 -7.29
N TRP A 190 -2.42 -10.30 -8.51
CA TRP A 190 -1.77 -9.56 -9.60
C TRP A 190 -2.55 -8.32 -10.04
N GLU A 191 -3.72 -8.11 -9.48
CA GLU A 191 -4.55 -6.92 -9.66
C GLU A 191 -5.23 -6.54 -8.34
N SER A 192 -5.73 -5.32 -8.27
CA SER A 192 -6.45 -4.86 -7.10
C SER A 192 -7.84 -5.48 -7.00
N ASP A 193 -8.22 -5.83 -5.78
CA ASP A 193 -9.60 -6.19 -5.47
C ASP A 193 -10.54 -5.00 -5.62
N ARG A 194 -11.69 -5.27 -6.23
CA ARG A 194 -12.80 -4.31 -6.31
C ARG A 194 -13.69 -4.43 -5.08
N VAL A 195 -13.31 -3.77 -4.01
CA VAL A 195 -14.05 -3.73 -2.74
C VAL A 195 -14.78 -2.39 -2.58
N TYR A 196 -16.02 -2.44 -2.09
CA TYR A 196 -16.74 -1.25 -1.65
C TYR A 196 -16.20 -0.78 -0.30
N TRP A 197 -15.46 0.33 -0.28
CA TRP A 197 -14.84 0.92 0.92
C TRP A 197 -15.63 2.11 1.51
N GLY A 198 -16.75 2.48 0.89
CA GLY A 198 -17.57 3.63 1.22
C GLY A 198 -17.96 4.40 -0.03
N ALA A 199 -18.96 5.25 0.08
CA ALA A 199 -19.45 6.10 -1.01
C ALA A 199 -18.76 7.48 -1.06
N GLU A 200 -17.90 7.79 -0.08
CA GLU A 200 -17.22 9.07 -0.02
C GLU A 200 -16.31 9.30 -1.23
N THR A 201 -16.34 10.51 -1.75
CA THR A 201 -15.49 10.96 -2.86
C THR A 201 -14.19 11.60 -2.40
N GLU A 202 -14.02 11.79 -1.09
CA GLU A 202 -12.83 12.39 -0.47
C GLU A 202 -12.28 11.46 0.62
N MET A 203 -10.95 11.32 0.64
CA MET A 203 -10.26 10.60 1.71
C MET A 203 -10.49 11.31 3.06
N LEU A 204 -10.59 10.52 4.12
CA LEU A 204 -10.96 10.95 5.47
C LEU A 204 -12.40 11.50 5.63
N GLY A 205 -13.20 11.50 4.56
CA GLY A 205 -14.64 11.81 4.67
C GLY A 205 -15.42 10.71 5.39
N ASN A 206 -16.55 11.08 5.98
CA ASN A 206 -17.52 10.16 6.60
C ASN A 206 -18.99 10.56 6.43
N ASP A 207 -19.30 11.53 5.55
CA ASP A 207 -20.66 12.05 5.41
C ASP A 207 -21.67 11.02 4.88
N GLU A 208 -21.21 10.01 4.14
CA GLU A 208 -22.08 9.03 3.46
C GLU A 208 -22.20 7.71 4.22
N ARG A 209 -21.20 7.33 5.02
CA ARG A 209 -21.16 6.03 5.70
C ARG A 209 -22.01 5.93 6.96
N TYR A 210 -22.65 6.99 7.43
CA TYR A 210 -23.51 6.95 8.61
C TYR A 210 -24.97 7.14 8.23
N LYS A 211 -25.81 6.16 8.56
CA LYS A 211 -27.26 6.21 8.36
C LYS A 211 -27.96 6.02 9.69
N ASP A 212 -28.79 6.98 10.06
CA ASP A 212 -29.51 7.00 11.36
C ASP A 212 -28.55 6.88 12.57
N GLY A 213 -27.32 7.38 12.44
CA GLY A 213 -26.27 7.33 13.47
C GLY A 213 -25.46 6.02 13.48
N GLU A 214 -25.80 5.06 12.62
CA GLU A 214 -25.14 3.77 12.54
C GLU A 214 -24.19 3.70 11.35
N LEU A 215 -23.00 3.10 11.54
CA LEU A 215 -22.06 2.87 10.45
C LEU A 215 -22.68 1.91 9.42
N GLU A 216 -22.64 2.27 8.15
CA GLU A 216 -23.20 1.51 7.04
C GLU A 216 -22.56 0.11 6.94
N LYS A 217 -23.36 -0.92 6.68
CA LYS A 217 -22.84 -2.25 6.35
C LYS A 217 -22.52 -2.29 4.85
N PRO A 218 -21.38 -2.87 4.44
CA PRO A 218 -20.48 -3.74 5.21
C PRO A 218 -19.28 -3.03 5.86
N LEU A 219 -19.25 -1.70 5.92
CA LEU A 219 -18.08 -0.93 6.35
C LEU A 219 -17.69 -1.22 7.80
N ALA A 220 -16.39 -1.12 8.09
CA ALA A 220 -15.83 -1.37 9.41
C ALA A 220 -14.83 -0.28 9.85
N ALA A 221 -14.68 0.80 9.06
CA ALA A 221 -13.85 1.95 9.41
C ALA A 221 -14.72 3.22 9.50
N VAL A 222 -14.36 4.14 10.39
CA VAL A 222 -15.16 5.34 10.69
C VAL A 222 -14.95 6.49 9.70
N GLN A 223 -13.90 6.45 8.87
CA GLN A 223 -13.62 7.43 7.80
C GLN A 223 -12.97 6.75 6.58
N MET A 224 -13.12 7.35 5.40
CA MET A 224 -12.59 6.80 4.15
C MET A 224 -11.07 6.77 4.21
N GLY A 225 -10.47 5.63 3.89
CA GLY A 225 -9.00 5.52 3.88
C GLY A 225 -8.35 5.34 5.25
N LEU A 226 -9.13 5.15 6.32
CA LEU A 226 -8.65 4.66 7.62
C LEU A 226 -8.80 3.15 7.73
N ILE A 227 -7.93 2.52 8.53
CA ILE A 227 -8.05 1.10 8.85
C ILE A 227 -9.23 0.87 9.82
N TYR A 228 -9.29 1.60 10.94
CA TYR A 228 -10.34 1.45 11.95
C TYR A 228 -10.99 2.78 12.34
N VAL A 229 -10.29 3.57 13.15
CA VAL A 229 -10.80 4.76 13.83
C VAL A 229 -9.88 5.96 13.60
N ASN A 230 -10.40 7.16 13.84
CA ASN A 230 -9.58 8.37 13.84
C ASN A 230 -8.68 8.40 15.10
N PRO A 231 -7.35 8.54 14.96
CA PRO A 231 -6.43 8.61 16.11
C PRO A 231 -6.68 9.82 17.03
N GLU A 232 -7.33 10.87 16.55
CA GLU A 232 -7.71 12.09 17.29
C GLU A 232 -9.15 12.04 17.83
N GLY A 233 -9.80 10.87 17.76
CA GLY A 233 -11.21 10.69 18.15
C GLY A 233 -12.20 11.10 17.05
N PRO A 234 -13.51 10.87 17.25
CA PRO A 234 -14.53 11.10 16.22
C PRO A 234 -14.48 12.54 15.70
N ASN A 235 -14.24 12.71 14.40
CA ASN A 235 -14.08 14.01 13.75
C ASN A 235 -12.99 14.91 14.39
N GLY A 236 -11.95 14.33 14.98
CA GLY A 236 -10.86 15.07 15.64
C GLY A 236 -11.26 15.74 16.96
N ASN A 237 -12.30 15.27 17.62
CA ASN A 237 -12.84 15.89 18.84
C ASN A 237 -11.97 15.71 20.10
N ASN A 238 -10.95 14.83 20.05
CA ASN A 238 -10.06 14.47 21.15
C ASN A 238 -10.77 13.94 22.40
N ASP A 239 -11.96 13.36 22.27
CA ASP A 239 -12.70 12.75 23.39
C ASP A 239 -12.45 11.23 23.46
N PRO A 240 -11.74 10.73 24.50
CA PRO A 240 -11.43 9.32 24.62
C PRO A 240 -12.65 8.41 24.78
N LEU A 241 -13.76 8.91 25.34
CA LEU A 241 -14.94 8.08 25.58
C LEU A 241 -15.69 7.80 24.28
N SER A 242 -15.87 8.81 23.43
CA SER A 242 -16.43 8.61 22.10
C SER A 242 -15.47 7.86 21.18
N ALA A 243 -14.15 8.08 21.27
CA ALA A 243 -13.16 7.25 20.56
C ALA A 243 -13.26 5.77 20.95
N ALA A 244 -13.45 5.46 22.24
CA ALA A 244 -13.63 4.08 22.69
C ALA A 244 -14.91 3.42 22.18
N GLN A 245 -15.96 4.20 21.87
CA GLN A 245 -17.19 3.69 21.24
C GLN A 245 -16.92 3.32 19.78
N ASP A 246 -16.30 4.22 19.02
CA ASP A 246 -15.87 3.98 17.64
C ASP A 246 -14.94 2.77 17.55
N MET A 247 -13.99 2.63 18.49
CA MET A 247 -13.10 1.48 18.55
C MET A 247 -13.87 0.18 18.71
N ARG A 248 -14.82 0.10 19.64
CA ARG A 248 -15.62 -1.11 19.86
C ARG A 248 -16.46 -1.47 18.64
N GLU A 249 -17.06 -0.48 18.00
CA GLU A 249 -17.86 -0.71 16.80
C GLU A 249 -16.99 -1.20 15.63
N SER A 250 -15.92 -0.47 15.33
CA SER A 250 -15.01 -0.78 14.21
C SER A 250 -14.34 -2.14 14.40
N PHE A 251 -13.66 -2.36 15.53
CA PHE A 251 -12.99 -3.63 15.81
C PHE A 251 -13.97 -4.80 15.96
N GLY A 252 -15.17 -4.56 16.49
CA GLY A 252 -16.24 -5.57 16.55
C GLY A 252 -16.64 -6.06 15.15
N ARG A 253 -16.69 -5.15 14.17
CA ARG A 253 -16.88 -5.49 12.74
C ARG A 253 -15.66 -6.14 12.09
N MET A 254 -14.53 -6.20 12.79
CA MET A 254 -13.31 -6.90 12.40
C MET A 254 -13.00 -8.13 13.29
N ALA A 255 -14.05 -8.67 13.92
CA ALA A 255 -14.02 -9.89 14.73
C ALA A 255 -13.21 -9.82 16.04
N MET A 256 -12.98 -8.63 16.59
CA MET A 256 -12.30 -8.47 17.88
C MET A 256 -13.28 -8.04 18.98
N ASN A 257 -13.23 -8.74 20.11
CA ASN A 257 -13.97 -8.37 21.32
C ASN A 257 -13.18 -7.38 22.20
N ASP A 258 -13.77 -6.92 23.31
CA ASP A 258 -13.14 -5.93 24.20
C ASP A 258 -11.75 -6.34 24.72
N GLU A 259 -11.54 -7.61 25.10
CA GLU A 259 -10.24 -8.09 25.58
C GLU A 259 -9.19 -8.09 24.46
N GLU A 260 -9.58 -8.53 23.27
CA GLU A 260 -8.72 -8.56 22.08
C GLU A 260 -8.36 -7.15 21.61
N ILE A 261 -9.31 -6.21 21.65
CA ILE A 261 -9.07 -4.79 21.33
C ILE A 261 -7.99 -4.21 22.25
N VAL A 262 -8.15 -4.39 23.56
CA VAL A 262 -7.20 -3.90 24.55
C VAL A 262 -5.83 -4.53 24.33
N ALA A 263 -5.77 -5.85 24.14
CA ALA A 263 -4.52 -6.57 23.91
C ALA A 263 -3.80 -6.12 22.63
N LEU A 264 -4.52 -5.95 21.51
CA LEU A 264 -3.96 -5.53 20.24
C LEU A 264 -3.44 -4.09 20.29
N VAL A 265 -4.24 -3.16 20.82
CA VAL A 265 -3.87 -1.73 20.85
C VAL A 265 -2.74 -1.49 21.84
N ALA A 266 -2.82 -2.05 23.06
CA ALA A 266 -1.75 -1.90 24.04
C ALA A 266 -0.47 -2.63 23.60
N GLY A 267 -0.59 -3.86 23.09
CA GLY A 267 0.54 -4.65 22.61
C GLY A 267 1.23 -4.01 21.41
N GLY A 268 0.46 -3.56 20.42
CA GLY A 268 0.98 -2.86 19.24
C GLY A 268 1.70 -1.57 19.61
N HIS A 269 1.07 -0.71 20.41
CA HIS A 269 1.65 0.58 20.83
C HIS A 269 2.72 0.47 21.94
N THR A 270 3.06 -0.74 22.39
CA THR A 270 4.26 -0.97 23.22
C THR A 270 5.55 -0.73 22.41
N LEU A 271 5.47 -0.83 21.08
CA LEU A 271 6.61 -0.79 20.17
C LEU A 271 6.43 0.32 19.13
N GLY A 272 7.54 1.00 18.79
CA GLY A 272 7.52 2.05 17.76
C GLY A 272 7.14 3.44 18.29
N LYS A 273 6.69 4.29 17.36
CA LYS A 273 6.22 5.66 17.57
C LYS A 273 5.36 6.11 16.39
N ALA A 274 4.63 7.19 16.57
CA ALA A 274 4.07 7.98 15.48
C ALA A 274 5.09 9.00 14.94
N HIS A 275 4.82 9.51 13.75
CA HIS A 275 5.61 10.54 13.07
C HIS A 275 4.70 11.74 12.75
N GLY A 276 5.29 12.94 12.68
CA GLY A 276 4.56 14.21 12.75
C GLY A 276 5.46 15.39 13.07
N ALA A 277 6.71 15.37 12.59
CA ALA A 277 7.76 16.33 12.95
C ALA A 277 7.64 17.71 12.26
N ARG A 278 6.72 17.83 11.31
CA ARG A 278 6.50 18.97 10.42
C ARG A 278 4.99 19.18 10.22
N PRO A 279 4.56 20.26 9.54
CA PRO A 279 3.16 20.40 9.14
C PRO A 279 2.77 19.43 8.01
N ALA A 280 1.47 19.10 7.91
CA ALA A 280 0.97 18.13 6.92
C ALA A 280 1.18 18.57 5.45
N ASP A 281 1.24 19.87 5.17
CA ASP A 281 1.48 20.41 3.81
C ASP A 281 2.92 20.19 3.29
N CYS A 282 3.79 19.62 4.13
CA CYS A 282 5.10 19.12 3.77
C CYS A 282 5.04 17.80 2.98
N LEU A 283 3.98 17.02 3.12
CA LEU A 283 3.79 15.80 2.34
C LEU A 283 3.28 16.13 0.94
N GLU A 284 3.95 15.57 -0.06
CA GLU A 284 3.49 15.54 -1.44
C GLU A 284 2.50 14.37 -1.66
N ALA A 285 2.09 14.18 -2.91
CA ALA A 285 1.05 13.24 -3.31
C ALA A 285 1.33 11.79 -2.86
N GLU A 286 0.26 11.07 -2.53
CA GLU A 286 0.20 9.63 -2.32
C GLU A 286 0.70 8.83 -3.55
N PRO A 287 1.08 7.54 -3.41
CA PRO A 287 1.66 6.76 -4.51
C PRO A 287 0.85 6.76 -5.81
N ALA A 288 -0.48 6.79 -5.74
CA ALA A 288 -1.38 6.83 -6.91
C ALA A 288 -1.19 8.08 -7.79
N ALA A 289 -0.80 9.20 -7.19
CA ALA A 289 -0.69 10.51 -7.82
C ALA A 289 0.74 11.06 -7.81
N ALA A 290 1.69 10.31 -7.25
CA ALA A 290 3.10 10.65 -7.25
C ALA A 290 3.71 10.63 -8.66
N ALA A 291 4.77 11.41 -8.84
CA ALA A 291 5.47 11.48 -10.11
C ALA A 291 6.15 10.15 -10.45
N ILE A 292 6.30 9.83 -11.74
CA ILE A 292 6.81 8.54 -12.20
C ILE A 292 8.22 8.24 -11.66
N GLU A 293 9.06 9.26 -11.52
CA GLU A 293 10.41 9.17 -10.98
C GLU A 293 10.48 8.77 -9.50
N GLU A 294 9.37 8.84 -8.76
CA GLU A 294 9.27 8.32 -7.39
C GLU A 294 9.15 6.78 -7.38
N GLN A 295 8.99 6.15 -8.55
CA GLN A 295 9.05 4.69 -8.74
C GLN A 295 8.10 3.94 -7.80
N GLY A 296 6.87 4.45 -7.67
CA GLY A 296 5.80 3.87 -6.84
C GLY A 296 5.90 4.20 -5.34
N PHE A 297 6.82 5.07 -4.94
CA PHE A 297 6.72 5.76 -3.65
C PHE A 297 5.76 6.96 -3.75
N GLY A 298 5.20 7.35 -2.61
CA GLY A 298 4.42 8.58 -2.46
C GLY A 298 4.79 9.30 -1.17
N TRP A 299 3.98 10.28 -0.77
CA TRP A 299 4.15 11.05 0.47
C TRP A 299 5.57 11.54 0.66
N LYS A 300 6.19 12.04 -0.41
CA LYS A 300 7.51 12.62 -0.33
C LYS A 300 7.44 13.85 0.57
N ASN A 301 8.22 13.85 1.62
CA ASN A 301 8.28 14.98 2.53
C ASN A 301 9.32 15.99 2.00
N LYS A 302 8.85 17.16 1.55
CA LYS A 302 9.70 18.24 1.02
C LYS A 302 10.33 19.12 2.08
N CYS A 303 10.02 18.89 3.37
CA CYS A 303 10.52 19.67 4.49
C CYS A 303 11.64 18.94 5.23
N GLY A 304 12.68 19.69 5.62
CA GLY A 304 13.83 19.12 6.33
C GLY A 304 14.56 18.07 5.49
N LYS A 305 14.97 16.96 6.11
CA LYS A 305 15.56 15.80 5.43
C LYS A 305 14.53 14.92 4.71
N GLY A 306 13.24 15.09 5.02
CA GLY A 306 12.16 14.27 4.49
C GLY A 306 12.04 12.86 5.09
N ASN A 307 12.91 12.49 6.03
CA ASN A 307 12.92 11.21 6.74
C ASN A 307 13.59 11.36 8.12
N ALA A 308 13.75 10.26 8.85
CA ALA A 308 14.35 10.22 10.19
C ALA A 308 13.68 11.21 11.17
N GLU A 309 14.44 12.17 11.73
CA GLU A 309 13.93 13.16 12.67
C GLU A 309 12.84 14.08 12.08
N ASP A 310 12.76 14.17 10.75
CA ASP A 310 11.83 15.03 10.03
C ASP A 310 10.64 14.26 9.45
N THR A 311 10.51 12.97 9.76
CA THR A 311 9.42 12.12 9.26
C THR A 311 8.04 12.66 9.66
N MET A 312 7.12 12.54 8.71
CA MET A 312 5.70 12.88 8.79
C MET A 312 4.85 11.64 8.65
#